data_AF-A0A5J5ADH3-F1
#
_entry.id   AF-A0A5J5ADH3-F1
#
_cell.length_a   1.000
_cell.length_b   1.000
_cell.length_c   1.000
_cell.angle_alpha   90.00
_cell.angle_beta   90.00
_cell.angle_gamma   90.00
#
_symmetry.space_group_name_H-M   'P 1'
#
loop_
_entity.id
_entity.type
_entity.pdbx_description
1 polymer ?
#
loop_
_entity_poly.entity_id
_entity_poly.type
_entity_poly.pdbx_seq_one_letter_code
_entity_poly.pdbx_strand_id
1 'polypeptide(L)'
;MDWFRNGVMLIENFDGFDGPVTAARKTRIENHLREFFTNIHTPDHPTYTAMIHKAIKELNEEEGSSKNSISEFIRKEYDDLPCAHSTVLDYHMEKLFIRERK
;
A
#
# COMPACT_ATOMS: atom_id res chain seq x y z
N MET A 1 2.08 5.82 8.01
CA MET A 1 0.84 5.12 7.57
C MET A 1 0.20 4.56 8.82
N ASP A 2 -0.47 5.44 9.57
CA ASP A 2 -0.75 5.19 10.99
C ASP A 2 -2.22 4.82 11.24
N TRP A 3 -3.09 4.99 10.24
CA TRP A 3 -4.51 4.66 10.37
C TRP A 3 -4.79 3.15 10.34
N PHE A 4 -3.97 2.34 9.64
CA PHE A 4 -4.12 0.88 9.63
C PHE A 4 -3.62 0.23 10.94
N ARG A 5 -2.52 0.72 11.53
CA ARG A 5 -2.07 0.25 12.85
C ARG A 5 -2.99 0.74 13.97
N ASN A 6 -3.45 1.99 13.92
CA ASN A 6 -4.45 2.49 14.87
C ASN A 6 -5.80 1.79 14.71
N GLY A 7 -6.19 1.40 13.48
CA GLY A 7 -7.41 0.64 13.23
C GLY A 7 -7.39 -0.76 13.84
N VAL A 8 -6.23 -1.44 13.85
CA VAL A 8 -6.06 -2.75 14.50
C VAL A 8 -6.00 -2.61 16.03
N MET A 9 -5.29 -1.61 16.57
CA MET A 9 -5.21 -1.35 18.02
C MET A 9 -6.54 -0.82 18.61
N LEU A 10 -7.41 -0.21 17.81
CA LEU A 10 -8.77 0.16 18.21
C LEU A 10 -9.65 -1.07 18.48
N ILE A 11 -9.31 -2.25 17.95
CA ILE A 11 -10.08 -3.47 18.21
C ILE A 11 -9.68 -4.09 19.56
N GLU A 12 -8.43 -3.89 20.02
CA GLU A 12 -7.92 -4.47 21.26
C GLU A 12 -8.37 -3.75 22.54
N ASN A 13 -8.76 -2.46 22.46
CA ASN A 13 -9.23 -1.67 23.62
C ASN A 13 -10.75 -1.43 23.66
N PHE A 14 -11.53 -2.12 22.81
CA PHE A 14 -12.99 -2.11 22.92
C PHE A 14 -13.43 -3.22 23.87
N ASP A 15 -13.63 -2.89 25.15
CA ASP A 15 -14.26 -3.73 26.19
C ASP A 15 -15.77 -3.98 25.90
N GLY A 16 -16.12 -4.31 24.65
CA GLY A 16 -17.50 -4.31 24.20
C GLY A 16 -17.80 -5.25 23.04
N PHE A 17 -17.04 -6.33 22.86
CA PHE A 17 -17.35 -7.32 21.83
C PHE A 17 -17.46 -8.77 22.32
N ASP A 18 -18.07 -8.99 23.49
CA ASP A 18 -18.53 -10.33 23.93
C ASP A 18 -20.02 -10.58 23.59
N GLY A 19 -20.53 -9.95 22.54
CA GLY A 19 -21.85 -10.23 21.98
C GLY A 19 -21.75 -11.14 20.76
N PRO A 20 -22.70 -12.07 20.52
CA PRO A 20 -22.71 -12.85 19.28
C PRO A 20 -22.69 -11.88 18.10
N VAL A 21 -21.77 -12.09 17.14
CA VAL A 21 -21.75 -11.34 15.89
C VAL A 21 -23.11 -11.56 15.24
N THR A 22 -23.99 -10.57 15.40
CA THR A 22 -25.36 -10.67 14.90
C THR A 22 -25.29 -10.77 13.38
N ALA A 23 -26.25 -11.46 12.77
CA ALA A 23 -26.33 -11.60 11.33
C ALA A 23 -26.23 -10.22 10.63
N ALA A 24 -26.85 -9.19 11.22
CA ALA A 24 -26.76 -7.81 10.73
C ALA A 24 -25.33 -7.24 10.72
N ARG A 25 -24.52 -7.50 11.76
CA ARG A 25 -23.11 -7.04 11.79
C ARG A 25 -22.28 -7.78 10.75
N LYS A 26 -22.51 -9.09 10.59
CA LYS A 26 -21.83 -9.90 9.57
C LYS A 26 -22.13 -9.39 8.16
N THR A 27 -23.40 -9.15 7.85
CA THR A 27 -23.82 -8.59 6.56
C THR A 27 -23.22 -7.21 6.29
N ARG A 28 -23.09 -6.36 7.33
CA ARG A 28 -22.45 -5.04 7.18
C ARG A 28 -20.97 -5.16 6.82
N ILE A 29 -20.26 -6.08 7.47
CA ILE A 29 -18.84 -6.36 7.16
C ILE A 29 -18.72 -6.94 5.75
N GLU A 30 -19.56 -7.91 5.39
CA GLU A 30 -19.54 -8.54 4.05
C GLU A 30 -19.80 -7.53 2.94
N ASN A 31 -20.78 -6.63 3.11
CA ASN A 31 -21.06 -5.58 2.13
C ASN A 31 -19.91 -4.59 2.00
N HIS A 32 -19.33 -4.16 3.13
CA HIS A 32 -18.19 -3.24 3.11
C HIS A 32 -16.95 -3.86 2.44
N LEU A 33 -16.68 -5.13 2.73
CA LEU A 33 -15.61 -5.87 2.07
C LEU A 33 -15.90 -6.00 0.56
N ARG A 34 -17.13 -6.30 0.15
CA ARG A 34 -17.48 -6.36 -1.28
C ARG A 34 -17.24 -5.04 -1.98
N GLU A 35 -17.70 -3.92 -1.42
CA GLU A 35 -17.47 -2.58 -1.97
C GLU A 35 -15.96 -2.27 -2.08
N PHE A 36 -15.18 -2.65 -1.07
CA PHE A 36 -13.73 -2.47 -1.09
C PHE A 36 -13.05 -3.35 -2.16
N PHE A 37 -13.45 -4.62 -2.25
CA PHE A 37 -12.86 -5.60 -3.16
C PHE A 37 -13.32 -5.45 -4.60
N THR A 38 -14.48 -4.84 -4.87
CA THR A 38 -14.91 -4.52 -6.25
C THR A 38 -13.96 -3.53 -6.94
N ASN A 39 -13.21 -2.75 -6.18
CA ASN A 39 -12.20 -1.84 -6.71
C ASN A 39 -10.81 -2.47 -6.87
N ILE A 40 -10.62 -3.74 -6.48
CA ILE A 40 -9.36 -4.45 -6.70
C ILE A 40 -9.39 -5.04 -8.11
N HIS A 41 -8.77 -4.32 -9.03
CA HIS A 41 -8.53 -4.78 -10.40
C HIS A 41 -7.03 -4.94 -10.64
N THR A 42 -6.66 -5.52 -11.78
CA THR A 42 -5.26 -5.57 -12.19
C THR A 42 -4.80 -4.14 -12.45
N PRO A 43 -3.78 -3.64 -11.73
CA PRO A 43 -3.39 -2.25 -11.87
C PRO A 43 -2.93 -1.92 -13.28
N ASP A 44 -3.34 -0.77 -13.82
CA ASP A 44 -2.90 -0.28 -15.14
C ASP A 44 -1.58 0.50 -15.05
N HIS A 45 -0.60 -0.09 -14.36
CA HIS A 45 0.73 0.49 -14.22
C HIS A 45 1.80 -0.61 -14.36
N PRO A 46 3.02 -0.26 -14.80
CA PRO A 46 4.11 -1.23 -14.88
C PRO A 46 4.53 -1.73 -13.49
N THR A 47 5.34 -2.78 -13.43
CA THR A 47 5.82 -3.33 -12.16
C THR A 47 6.52 -2.26 -11.31
N TYR A 48 6.43 -2.37 -9.98
CA TYR A 48 7.12 -1.45 -9.07
C TYR A 48 8.61 -1.35 -9.35
N THR A 49 9.28 -2.45 -9.69
CA THR A 49 10.69 -2.43 -10.07
C THR A 49 10.95 -1.53 -11.28
N ALA A 50 10.11 -1.61 -12.32
CA ALA A 50 10.25 -0.75 -13.49
C ALA A 50 9.94 0.72 -13.16
N MET A 51 8.93 0.99 -12.33
CA MET A 51 8.59 2.33 -11.87
C MET A 51 9.73 2.96 -11.05
N ILE A 52 10.34 2.20 -10.14
CA ILE A 52 11.49 2.63 -9.33
C ILE A 52 12.69 2.95 -10.21
N HIS A 53 13.03 2.07 -11.16
CA HIS A 53 14.15 2.31 -12.08
C HIS A 53 13.92 3.55 -12.95
N LYS A 54 12.70 3.75 -13.45
CA LYS A 54 12.34 4.98 -14.18
C LYS A 54 12.51 6.21 -13.28
N ALA A 55 11.99 6.17 -12.05
CA ALA A 55 12.10 7.26 -11.10
C ALA A 55 13.55 7.63 -10.81
N ILE A 56 14.42 6.65 -10.51
CA ILE A 56 15.85 6.90 -10.26
C ILE A 56 16.51 7.54 -11.47
N LYS A 57 16.22 7.05 -12.68
CA LYS A 57 16.79 7.55 -13.93
C LYS A 57 16.34 8.99 -14.24
N GLU A 58 15.07 9.30 -14.04
CA GLU A 58 14.50 10.61 -14.39
C GLU A 58 14.77 11.67 -13.31
N LEU A 59 14.80 11.27 -12.03
CA LEU A 59 15.17 12.17 -10.93
C LEU A 59 16.66 12.55 -10.98
N ASN A 60 17.53 11.59 -11.36
CA ASN A 60 18.95 11.81 -11.62
C ASN A 60 19.66 12.67 -10.54
N GLU A 61 19.32 12.44 -9.27
CA GLU A 61 19.88 13.15 -8.12
C GLU A 61 21.30 12.62 -7.83
N GLU A 62 22.27 13.52 -7.54
CA GLU A 62 23.70 13.16 -7.40
C GLU A 62 23.99 12.10 -6.32
N GLU A 63 23.28 12.15 -5.18
CA GLU A 63 23.42 11.18 -4.08
C GLU A 63 22.43 10.01 -4.18
N GLY A 64 21.73 9.89 -5.32
CA GLY A 64 20.62 8.98 -5.50
C GLY A 64 19.32 9.50 -4.88
N SER A 65 18.20 8.93 -5.33
CA SER A 65 16.88 9.44 -4.97
C SER A 65 16.34 8.88 -3.66
N SER A 66 15.82 9.78 -2.82
CA SER A 66 15.14 9.39 -1.59
C SER A 66 13.89 8.56 -1.90
N LYS A 67 13.50 7.66 -0.99
CA LYS A 67 12.23 6.91 -1.10
C LYS A 67 11.04 7.85 -1.27
N ASN A 68 11.05 9.00 -0.58
CA ASN A 68 9.96 9.97 -0.68
C ASN A 68 9.91 10.59 -2.09
N SER A 69 11.05 11.02 -2.65
CA SER A 69 11.15 11.54 -4.02
C SER A 69 10.66 10.51 -5.04
N ILE A 70 11.03 9.23 -4.87
CA ILE A 70 10.58 8.14 -5.73
C ILE A 70 9.06 7.92 -5.60
N SER A 71 8.52 7.93 -4.39
CA SER A 71 7.06 7.78 -4.17
C SER A 71 6.27 8.92 -4.79
N GLU A 72 6.76 10.16 -4.65
CA GLU A 72 6.16 11.34 -5.27
C GLU A 72 6.20 11.27 -6.80
N PHE A 73 7.34 10.86 -7.37
CA PHE A 73 7.46 10.65 -8.81
C PHE A 73 6.45 9.62 -9.31
N ILE A 74 6.37 8.45 -8.65
CA ILE A 74 5.46 7.37 -9.07
C ILE A 74 4.00 7.82 -8.99
N ARG A 75 3.62 8.54 -7.93
CA ARG A 75 2.25 9.08 -7.77
C ARG A 75 1.87 10.14 -8.80
N LYS A 76 2.85 10.85 -9.34
CA LYS A 76 2.62 11.86 -10.37
C LYS A 76 2.51 11.24 -11.76
N GLU A 77 3.26 10.16 -12.00
CA GLU A 77 3.42 9.56 -13.33
C GLU A 77 2.40 8.44 -13.61
N TYR A 78 1.97 7.72 -12.58
CA TYR A 78 1.10 6.56 -12.73
C TYR A 78 -0.18 6.71 -11.91
N ASP A 79 -1.31 6.52 -12.58
CA ASP A 79 -2.61 6.37 -11.94
C ASP A 79 -2.78 4.95 -11.37
N ASP A 80 -3.90 4.73 -10.69
CA ASP A 80 -4.34 3.42 -10.21
C ASP A 80 -3.33 2.68 -9.31
N LEU A 81 -2.57 3.45 -8.53
CA LEU A 81 -1.66 2.89 -7.54
C LEU A 81 -2.46 2.25 -6.39
N PRO A 82 -2.02 1.09 -5.88
CA PRO A 82 -2.70 0.42 -4.79
C PRO A 82 -2.76 1.34 -3.55
N CYS A 83 -3.84 1.25 -2.78
CA CYS A 83 -4.02 2.04 -1.55
C CYS A 83 -2.83 1.90 -0.57
N ALA A 84 -2.20 0.72 -0.53
CA ALA A 84 -1.00 0.43 0.24
C ALA A 84 0.31 0.81 -0.48
N HIS A 85 0.28 1.78 -1.41
CA HIS A 85 1.40 2.14 -2.29
C HIS A 85 2.75 2.25 -1.57
N SER A 86 2.81 2.95 -0.43
CA SER A 86 4.06 3.16 0.29
C SER A 86 4.64 1.88 0.88
N THR A 87 3.79 0.95 1.36
CA THR A 87 4.23 -0.35 1.88
C THR A 87 4.69 -1.27 0.76
N VAL A 88 3.98 -1.26 -0.37
CA VAL A 88 4.38 -2.02 -1.57
C VAL A 88 5.72 -1.48 -2.10
N LEU A 89 5.89 -0.16 -2.13
CA LEU A 89 7.15 0.48 -2.52
C LEU A 89 8.31 0.02 -1.62
N ASP A 90 8.13 0.09 -0.30
CA ASP A 90 9.14 -0.36 0.68
C ASP A 90 9.61 -1.77 0.40
N TYR A 91 8.65 -2.69 0.28
CA TYR A 91 8.94 -4.09 0.02
C TYR A 91 9.77 -4.29 -1.25
N HIS A 92 9.39 -3.60 -2.33
CA HIS A 92 10.11 -3.71 -3.61
C HIS A 92 11.50 -3.08 -3.55
N MET A 93 11.67 -1.96 -2.85
CA MET A 93 12.98 -1.34 -2.68
C MET A 93 13.92 -2.23 -1.86
N GLU A 94 13.46 -2.78 -0.73
CA GLU A 94 14.25 -3.71 0.09
C GLU A 94 14.70 -4.94 -0.72
N LYS A 95 13.78 -5.53 -1.50
CA LYS A 95 14.09 -6.65 -2.39
C LYS A 95 15.12 -6.32 -3.47
N LEU A 96 15.08 -5.11 -4.04
CA LEU A 96 16.07 -4.67 -5.02
C LEU A 96 17.44 -4.51 -4.38
N PHE A 97 17.53 -3.85 -3.21
CA PHE A 97 18.79 -3.68 -2.48
C PHE A 97 19.41 -5.01 -2.06
N ILE A 98 18.62 -6.01 -1.66
CA ILE A 98 19.14 -7.34 -1.33
C ILE A 98 19.70 -8.03 -2.59
N ARG A 99 19.09 -7.83 -3.76
CA ARG A 99 19.50 -8.49 -5.00
C ARG A 99 20.80 -7.94 -5.57
N GLU A 100 21.07 -6.65 -5.41
CA GLU A 100 22.27 -5.99 -5.98
C GLU A 100 23.53 -6.11 -5.10
N ARG A 101 23.42 -6.66 -3.89
CA ARG A 101 24.58 -6.92 -3.00
C ARG A 101 25.14 -8.34 -3.10
N LYS A 102 24.79 -9.09 -4.16
CA LYS A 102 25.16 -10.49 -4.36
C LYS A 102 25.93 -10.64 -5.67
#